data_AF-A0A1F7RGY5-F1
#
_entry.id   AF-A0A1F7RGY5-F1
#
_cell.length_a   1.000
_cell.length_b   1.000
_cell.length_c   1.000
_cell.angle_alpha   90.00
_cell.angle_beta   90.00
_cell.angle_gamma   90.00
#
_symmetry.space_group_name_H-M   'P 1'
#
loop_
_entity.id
_entity.type
_entity.pdbx_description
1 polymer ?
#
loop_
_entity_poly.entity_id
_entity_poly.type
_entity_poly.pdbx_seq_one_letter_code
_entity_poly.pdbx_strand_id
1 'polypeptide(L)'
;MARYKKLSILFSLLLIIPLISNCEARRQKKAYQKYLSQGEKYYSDSNFEKAIEEFKLAAQIDPKSDEAYQNIAVCYSNLFLASSDPLQKTKNVEIANNAIKYYQKVLELKPENSEAKQDISNEYARLGNMFMNDGQFPEAMSYLKKRTEDDPKNAEGHYTIGVLDWGLCFDNKKLYNLLSIKNFIENLKSDENTVAEISKKSGLSKNLVPQILDGINAVDDATFLGKLDKKDLMSRLLQIPKAKKEDAEKALQCISQTNEDVVSCMLRAGIKLDNAKQFRTVLSKNPENVKNYLFLTSKEVSKPSAEKAVNAIVDLLKNVAINDGLKSLDTATQLNTSYPDAHNYIVLLYVEKIKLETDRKKQDEYIKTASEHFAKASKLRDPAKPDKVINEEVQSFTKSVDKIRGKKG
;
A
#
# COMPACT_ATOMS: atom_id res chain seq x y z
N MET A 1 -51.91 -60.84 -7.68
CA MET A 1 -51.79 -59.71 -8.63
C MET A 1 -51.31 -58.39 -8.01
N ALA A 2 -51.75 -57.99 -6.81
CA ALA A 2 -51.36 -56.70 -6.22
C ALA A 2 -49.86 -56.54 -5.89
N ARG A 3 -49.15 -57.63 -5.53
CA ARG A 3 -47.71 -57.63 -5.18
C ARG A 3 -46.80 -57.37 -6.39
N TYR A 4 -47.15 -57.93 -7.55
CA TYR A 4 -46.43 -57.73 -8.83
C TYR A 4 -46.64 -56.32 -9.42
N LYS A 5 -47.83 -55.72 -9.22
CA LYS A 5 -48.08 -54.31 -9.61
C LYS A 5 -47.22 -53.33 -8.79
N LYS A 6 -47.06 -53.54 -7.48
CA LYS A 6 -46.18 -52.71 -6.64
C LYS A 6 -44.70 -52.85 -7.01
N LEU A 7 -44.23 -54.07 -7.32
CA LEU A 7 -42.84 -54.31 -7.75
C LEU A 7 -42.54 -53.69 -9.13
N SER A 8 -43.49 -53.76 -10.06
CA SER A 8 -43.36 -53.17 -11.41
C SER A 8 -43.34 -51.64 -11.39
N ILE A 9 -44.05 -50.99 -10.46
CA ILE A 9 -44.04 -49.53 -10.28
C ILE A 9 -42.71 -49.07 -9.65
N LEU A 10 -42.15 -49.83 -8.71
CA LEU A 10 -40.83 -49.56 -8.12
C LEU A 10 -39.71 -49.70 -9.16
N PHE A 11 -39.77 -50.70 -10.04
CA PHE A 11 -38.78 -50.93 -11.09
C PHE A 11 -38.85 -49.88 -12.22
N SER A 12 -40.04 -49.39 -12.57
CA SER A 12 -40.19 -48.30 -13.54
C SER A 12 -39.75 -46.95 -12.98
N LEU A 13 -40.01 -46.66 -11.70
CA LEU A 13 -39.48 -45.47 -11.03
C LEU A 13 -37.94 -45.47 -10.97
N LEU A 14 -37.32 -46.64 -10.76
CA LEU A 14 -35.86 -46.82 -10.77
C LEU A 14 -35.19 -46.54 -12.12
N LEU A 15 -35.91 -46.70 -13.24
CA LEU A 15 -35.41 -46.38 -14.59
C LEU A 15 -35.71 -44.93 -15.00
N ILE A 16 -36.75 -44.31 -14.45
CA ILE A 16 -37.16 -42.93 -14.76
C ILE A 16 -36.29 -41.90 -14.02
N ILE A 17 -35.88 -42.17 -12.78
CA ILE A 17 -35.02 -41.27 -11.98
C ILE A 17 -33.68 -40.94 -12.70
N PRO A 18 -32.91 -41.92 -13.23
CA PRO A 18 -31.69 -41.64 -14.01
C PRO A 18 -31.93 -40.87 -15.32
N LEU A 19 -33.10 -41.05 -15.96
CA LEU A 19 -33.45 -40.36 -17.20
C LEU A 19 -33.82 -38.90 -16.96
N ILE A 20 -34.57 -38.62 -15.89
CA ILE A 20 -34.93 -37.25 -15.46
C ILE A 20 -33.66 -36.51 -15.02
N SER A 21 -32.79 -37.16 -14.21
CA SER A 21 -31.53 -36.55 -13.78
C SER A 21 -30.59 -36.24 -14.94
N ASN A 22 -30.54 -37.10 -15.97
CA ASN A 22 -29.75 -36.86 -17.18
C ASN A 22 -30.33 -35.73 -18.05
N CYS A 23 -31.66 -35.57 -18.09
CA CYS A 23 -32.31 -34.46 -18.79
C CYS A 23 -32.05 -33.12 -18.10
N GLU A 24 -32.16 -33.09 -16.77
CA GLU A 24 -31.88 -31.92 -15.96
C GLU A 24 -30.41 -31.50 -16.02
N ALA A 25 -29.48 -32.45 -15.91
CA ALA A 25 -28.04 -32.19 -16.06
C ALA A 25 -27.71 -31.62 -17.45
N ARG A 26 -28.32 -32.14 -18.52
CA ARG A 26 -28.16 -31.58 -19.88
C ARG A 26 -28.71 -30.16 -19.98
N ARG A 27 -29.83 -29.87 -19.32
CA ARG A 27 -30.43 -28.53 -19.29
C ARG A 27 -29.53 -27.54 -18.54
N GLN A 28 -29.01 -27.93 -17.37
CA GLN A 28 -28.08 -27.13 -16.58
C GLN A 28 -26.79 -26.85 -17.37
N LYS A 29 -26.21 -27.87 -18.02
CA LYS A 29 -25.03 -27.68 -18.87
C LYS A 29 -25.27 -26.67 -20.01
N LYS A 30 -26.43 -26.74 -20.69
CA LYS A 30 -26.78 -25.76 -21.73
C LYS A 30 -26.98 -24.36 -21.17
N ALA A 31 -27.59 -24.23 -20.00
CA ALA A 31 -27.78 -22.94 -19.35
C ALA A 31 -26.44 -22.33 -18.92
N TYR A 32 -25.55 -23.12 -18.31
CA TYR A 32 -24.18 -22.71 -17.97
C TYR A 32 -23.44 -22.14 -19.19
N GLN A 33 -23.42 -22.89 -20.30
CA GLN A 33 -22.74 -22.47 -21.54
C GLN A 33 -23.35 -21.20 -22.12
N LYS A 34 -24.68 -21.06 -22.07
CA LYS A 34 -25.36 -19.83 -22.49
C LYS A 34 -24.89 -18.63 -21.67
N TYR A 35 -24.85 -18.75 -20.35
CA TYR A 35 -24.44 -17.66 -19.46
C TYR A 35 -22.95 -17.31 -19.63
N LEU A 36 -22.08 -18.30 -19.83
CA LEU A 36 -20.69 -18.03 -20.21
C LEU A 36 -20.59 -17.21 -21.51
N SER A 37 -21.22 -17.68 -22.60
CA SER A 37 -21.13 -16.96 -23.88
C SER A 37 -21.75 -15.56 -23.84
N GLN A 38 -22.78 -15.36 -23.02
CA GLN A 38 -23.35 -14.03 -22.80
C GLN A 38 -22.40 -13.12 -22.02
N GLY A 39 -21.77 -13.63 -20.96
CA GLY A 39 -20.75 -12.92 -20.20
C GLY A 39 -19.55 -12.55 -21.07
N GLU A 40 -19.04 -13.47 -21.90
CA GLU A 40 -17.95 -13.23 -22.85
C GLU A 40 -18.29 -12.13 -23.85
N LYS A 41 -19.53 -12.09 -24.34
CA LYS A 41 -20.00 -11.02 -25.23
C LYS A 41 -20.02 -9.66 -24.52
N TYR A 42 -20.55 -9.60 -23.30
CA TYR A 42 -20.51 -8.35 -22.53
C TYR A 42 -19.09 -7.93 -22.19
N TYR A 43 -18.20 -8.88 -21.92
CA TYR A 43 -16.78 -8.63 -21.70
C TYR A 43 -16.11 -8.05 -22.94
N SER A 44 -16.36 -8.62 -24.14
CA SER A 44 -15.83 -8.08 -25.39
C SER A 44 -16.35 -6.67 -25.70
N ASP A 45 -17.58 -6.36 -25.26
CA ASP A 45 -18.17 -5.03 -25.35
C ASP A 45 -17.68 -4.08 -24.23
N SER A 46 -16.73 -4.50 -23.38
CA SER A 46 -16.23 -3.78 -22.19
C SER A 46 -17.31 -3.45 -21.16
N ASN A 47 -18.47 -4.13 -21.21
CA ASN A 47 -19.54 -4.01 -20.23
C ASN A 47 -19.31 -4.98 -19.08
N PHE A 48 -18.28 -4.70 -18.28
CA PHE A 48 -17.79 -5.62 -17.26
C PHE A 48 -18.81 -5.88 -16.15
N GLU A 49 -19.65 -4.91 -15.78
CA GLU A 49 -20.71 -5.11 -14.78
C GLU A 49 -21.72 -6.17 -15.23
N LYS A 50 -22.22 -6.09 -16.48
CA LYS A 50 -23.14 -7.10 -17.02
C LYS A 50 -22.44 -8.44 -17.23
N ALA A 51 -21.18 -8.44 -17.65
CA ALA A 51 -20.40 -9.67 -17.75
C ALA A 51 -20.31 -10.39 -16.40
N ILE A 52 -20.06 -9.66 -15.31
CA ILE A 52 -20.06 -10.19 -13.95
C ILE A 52 -21.41 -10.82 -13.58
N GLU A 53 -22.53 -10.18 -13.93
CA GLU A 53 -23.87 -10.73 -13.67
C GLU A 53 -24.07 -12.08 -14.36
N GLU A 54 -23.75 -12.17 -15.66
CA GLU A 54 -23.90 -13.41 -16.43
C GLU A 54 -22.96 -14.51 -15.93
N PHE A 55 -21.70 -14.19 -15.65
CA PHE A 55 -20.76 -15.17 -15.11
C PHE A 55 -21.13 -15.63 -13.69
N LYS A 56 -21.75 -14.78 -12.86
CA LYS A 56 -22.31 -15.19 -11.56
C LYS A 56 -23.46 -16.19 -11.74
N LEU A 57 -24.30 -16.02 -12.76
CA LEU A 57 -25.34 -17.01 -13.08
C LEU A 57 -24.73 -18.33 -13.54
N ALA A 58 -23.66 -18.31 -14.34
CA ALA A 58 -22.91 -19.51 -14.69
C ALA A 58 -22.34 -20.22 -13.44
N ALA A 59 -21.71 -19.48 -12.52
CA ALA A 59 -21.18 -20.02 -11.28
C ALA A 59 -22.25 -20.53 -10.30
N GLN A 60 -23.49 -20.02 -10.36
CA GLN A 60 -24.62 -20.55 -9.59
C GLN A 60 -25.08 -21.92 -10.11
N ILE A 61 -25.00 -22.14 -11.42
CA ILE A 61 -25.36 -23.42 -12.05
C ILE A 61 -24.26 -24.46 -11.82
N ASP A 62 -23.00 -24.06 -11.97
CA ASP A 62 -21.85 -24.89 -11.67
C ASP A 62 -20.93 -24.21 -10.63
N PRO A 63 -21.16 -24.45 -9.33
CA PRO A 63 -20.31 -23.93 -8.26
C PRO A 63 -18.88 -24.49 -8.23
N LYS A 64 -18.55 -25.46 -9.10
CA LYS A 64 -17.20 -26.02 -9.26
C LYS A 64 -16.51 -25.54 -10.53
N SER A 65 -17.09 -24.57 -11.23
CA SER A 65 -16.47 -23.97 -12.41
C SER A 65 -15.42 -22.93 -12.00
N ASP A 66 -14.15 -23.31 -12.11
CA ASP A 66 -13.05 -22.37 -11.97
C ASP A 66 -13.02 -21.34 -13.10
N GLU A 67 -13.47 -21.71 -14.31
CA GLU A 67 -13.60 -20.82 -15.47
C GLU A 67 -14.56 -19.66 -15.19
N ALA A 68 -15.75 -19.94 -14.62
CA ALA A 68 -16.72 -18.91 -14.29
C ALA A 68 -16.16 -17.95 -13.22
N TYR A 69 -15.50 -18.47 -12.19
CA TYR A 69 -14.86 -17.63 -11.17
C TYR A 69 -13.69 -16.80 -11.71
N GLN A 70 -12.85 -17.38 -12.58
CA GLN A 70 -11.78 -16.67 -13.27
C GLN A 70 -12.34 -15.51 -14.09
N ASN A 71 -13.39 -15.76 -14.88
CA ASN A 71 -14.03 -14.73 -15.71
C ASN A 71 -14.64 -13.60 -14.87
N ILE A 72 -15.27 -13.91 -13.72
CA ILE A 72 -15.75 -12.88 -12.78
C ILE A 72 -14.58 -12.04 -12.25
N ALA A 73 -13.50 -12.70 -11.82
CA ALA A 73 -12.32 -12.02 -11.26
C ALA A 73 -11.69 -11.07 -12.27
N VAL A 74 -11.48 -11.53 -13.51
CA VAL A 74 -10.95 -10.73 -14.61
C VAL A 74 -11.84 -9.53 -14.94
N CYS A 75 -13.16 -9.67 -14.87
CA CYS A 75 -14.06 -8.53 -15.06
C CYS A 75 -13.89 -7.48 -13.95
N TYR A 76 -13.76 -7.89 -12.68
CA TYR A 76 -13.45 -6.97 -11.59
C TYR A 76 -12.08 -6.31 -11.77
N SER A 77 -11.06 -7.05 -12.20
CA SER A 77 -9.74 -6.50 -12.54
C SER A 77 -9.85 -5.40 -13.61
N ASN A 78 -10.63 -5.62 -14.67
CA ASN A 78 -10.85 -4.63 -15.72
C ASN A 78 -11.68 -3.42 -15.26
N LEU A 79 -12.67 -3.62 -14.37
CA LEU A 79 -13.38 -2.51 -13.74
C LEU A 79 -12.45 -1.61 -12.93
N PHE A 80 -11.47 -2.18 -12.23
CA PHE A 80 -10.48 -1.40 -11.51
C PHE A 80 -9.66 -0.55 -12.48
N LEU A 81 -9.17 -1.16 -13.57
CA LEU A 81 -8.35 -0.48 -14.57
C LEU A 81 -9.12 0.61 -15.34
N ALA A 82 -10.42 0.41 -15.58
CA ALA A 82 -11.29 1.40 -16.20
C ALA A 82 -11.66 2.56 -15.25
N SER A 83 -11.44 2.41 -13.94
CA SER A 83 -11.73 3.44 -12.96
C SER A 83 -10.61 4.49 -12.90
N SER A 84 -10.91 5.71 -13.33
CA SER A 84 -10.00 6.86 -13.26
C SER A 84 -10.41 7.90 -12.22
N ASP A 85 -11.53 7.70 -11.53
CA ASP A 85 -12.13 8.71 -10.67
C ASP A 85 -11.53 8.66 -9.25
N PRO A 86 -10.81 9.71 -8.80
CA PRO A 86 -10.24 9.75 -7.45
C PRO A 86 -11.30 9.73 -6.33
N LEU A 87 -12.56 10.09 -6.61
CA LEU A 87 -13.66 10.01 -5.65
C LEU A 87 -14.18 8.58 -5.44
N GLN A 88 -13.85 7.65 -6.33
CA GLN A 88 -14.29 6.26 -6.24
C GLN A 88 -13.26 5.35 -5.55
N LYS A 89 -12.32 5.90 -4.76
CA LYS A 89 -11.29 5.14 -4.04
C LYS A 89 -11.86 3.95 -3.25
N THR A 90 -12.89 4.16 -2.42
CA THR A 90 -13.52 3.08 -1.63
C THR A 90 -14.13 2.00 -2.53
N LYS A 91 -14.77 2.41 -3.63
CA LYS A 91 -15.33 1.48 -4.62
C LYS A 91 -14.22 0.72 -5.34
N ASN A 92 -13.10 1.35 -5.68
CA ASN A 92 -11.95 0.70 -6.29
C ASN A 92 -11.30 -0.33 -5.36
N VAL A 93 -11.24 -0.03 -4.06
CA VAL A 93 -10.83 -1.01 -3.04
C VAL A 93 -11.78 -2.22 -3.03
N GLU A 94 -13.08 -1.98 -3.05
CA GLU A 94 -14.09 -3.05 -3.11
C GLU A 94 -13.97 -3.88 -4.39
N ILE A 95 -13.78 -3.24 -5.55
CA ILE A 95 -13.60 -3.90 -6.85
C ILE A 95 -12.38 -4.81 -6.83
N ALA A 96 -11.21 -4.32 -6.41
CA ALA A 96 -10.00 -5.13 -6.35
C ALA A 96 -10.11 -6.27 -5.32
N ASN A 97 -10.71 -6.02 -4.16
CA ASN A 97 -10.96 -7.08 -3.17
C ASN A 97 -11.93 -8.14 -3.68
N ASN A 98 -12.92 -7.77 -4.50
CA ASN A 98 -13.77 -8.73 -5.18
C ASN A 98 -12.98 -9.55 -6.21
N ALA A 99 -12.10 -8.93 -7.00
CA ALA A 99 -11.21 -9.67 -7.91
C ALA A 99 -10.38 -10.72 -7.14
N ILE A 100 -9.69 -10.30 -6.07
CA ILE A 100 -8.92 -11.19 -5.19
C ILE A 100 -9.78 -12.33 -4.67
N LYS A 101 -10.97 -12.03 -4.15
CA LYS A 101 -11.91 -13.03 -3.62
C LYS A 101 -12.28 -14.09 -4.66
N TYR A 102 -12.52 -13.70 -5.92
CA TYR A 102 -12.88 -14.66 -6.97
C TYR A 102 -11.66 -15.43 -7.50
N TYR A 103 -10.47 -14.83 -7.59
CA TYR A 103 -9.24 -15.60 -7.83
C TYR A 103 -8.94 -16.59 -6.69
N GLN A 104 -9.22 -16.24 -5.44
CA GLN A 104 -9.12 -17.18 -4.32
C GLN A 104 -10.10 -18.36 -4.49
N LYS A 105 -11.31 -18.15 -5.03
CA LYS A 105 -12.22 -19.24 -5.39
C LYS A 105 -11.66 -20.14 -6.49
N VAL A 106 -10.96 -19.58 -7.47
CA VAL A 106 -10.23 -20.36 -8.47
C VAL A 106 -9.17 -21.23 -7.80
N LEU A 107 -8.41 -20.70 -6.83
CA LEU A 107 -7.39 -21.44 -6.10
C LEU A 107 -7.97 -22.50 -5.14
N GLU A 108 -9.15 -22.28 -4.57
CA GLU A 108 -9.87 -23.30 -3.79
C GLU A 108 -10.19 -24.54 -4.66
N LEU A 109 -10.51 -24.34 -5.94
CA LEU A 109 -10.82 -25.41 -6.89
C LEU A 109 -9.57 -26.00 -7.57
N LYS A 110 -8.60 -25.13 -7.88
CA LYS A 110 -7.33 -25.45 -8.56
C LYS A 110 -6.16 -24.79 -7.82
N PRO A 111 -5.66 -25.41 -6.73
CA PRO A 111 -4.58 -24.82 -5.91
C PRO A 111 -3.27 -24.55 -6.65
N GLU A 112 -3.04 -25.26 -7.76
CA GLU A 112 -1.83 -25.11 -8.59
C GLU A 112 -1.99 -24.11 -9.74
N ASN A 113 -3.11 -23.38 -9.83
CA ASN A 113 -3.29 -22.36 -10.85
C ASN A 113 -2.33 -21.17 -10.60
N SER A 114 -1.23 -21.15 -11.35
CA SER A 114 -0.19 -20.10 -11.26
C SER A 114 -0.68 -18.74 -11.74
N GLU A 115 -1.60 -18.71 -12.70
CA GLU A 115 -2.19 -17.47 -13.23
C GLU A 115 -3.02 -16.79 -12.14
N ALA A 116 -3.91 -17.51 -11.46
CA ALA A 116 -4.70 -16.95 -10.36
C ALA A 116 -3.82 -16.47 -9.18
N LYS A 117 -2.71 -17.17 -8.86
CA LYS A 117 -1.73 -16.69 -7.86
C LYS A 117 -1.09 -15.36 -8.31
N GLN A 118 -0.67 -15.28 -9.57
CA GLN A 118 -0.08 -14.07 -10.14
C GLN A 118 -1.10 -12.91 -10.18
N ASP A 119 -2.35 -13.18 -10.52
CA ASP A 119 -3.38 -12.16 -10.58
C ASP A 119 -3.73 -11.59 -9.21
N ILE A 120 -3.79 -12.41 -8.15
CA ILE A 120 -3.92 -11.91 -6.77
C ILE A 120 -2.75 -10.98 -6.41
N SER A 121 -1.52 -11.38 -6.75
CA SER A 121 -0.32 -10.55 -6.56
C SER A 121 -0.45 -9.21 -7.32
N ASN A 122 -0.97 -9.23 -8.55
CA ASN A 122 -1.22 -8.04 -9.36
C ASN A 122 -2.31 -7.14 -8.75
N GLU A 123 -3.39 -7.69 -8.19
CA GLU A 123 -4.42 -6.88 -7.51
C GLU A 123 -3.88 -6.20 -6.26
N TYR A 124 -3.06 -6.90 -5.47
CA TYR A 124 -2.38 -6.26 -4.34
C TYR A 124 -1.41 -5.17 -4.79
N ALA A 125 -0.70 -5.37 -5.91
CA ALA A 125 0.15 -4.34 -6.49
C ALA A 125 -0.67 -3.10 -6.92
N ARG A 126 -1.84 -3.29 -7.53
CA ARG A 126 -2.73 -2.19 -7.93
C ARG A 126 -3.23 -1.39 -6.74
N LEU A 127 -3.66 -2.06 -5.67
CA LEU A 127 -4.06 -1.40 -4.43
C LEU A 127 -2.89 -0.66 -3.80
N GLY A 128 -1.74 -1.32 -3.65
CA GLY A 128 -0.50 -0.71 -3.16
C GLY A 128 -0.14 0.56 -3.93
N ASN A 129 -0.06 0.48 -5.26
CA ASN A 129 0.28 1.59 -6.13
C ASN A 129 -0.76 2.73 -6.09
N MET A 130 -2.05 2.41 -6.02
CA MET A 130 -3.10 3.42 -5.86
C MET A 130 -2.90 4.22 -4.58
N PHE A 131 -2.69 3.54 -3.44
CA PHE A 131 -2.44 4.20 -2.18
C PHE A 131 -1.08 4.93 -2.16
N MET A 132 -0.03 4.41 -2.80
CA MET A 132 1.27 5.11 -2.95
C MET A 132 1.14 6.40 -3.76
N ASN A 133 0.44 6.35 -4.90
CA ASN A 133 0.19 7.53 -5.75
C ASN A 133 -0.70 8.56 -5.07
N ASP A 134 -1.55 8.09 -4.16
CA ASP A 134 -2.29 8.91 -3.25
C ASP A 134 -1.52 9.16 -1.95
N GLY A 135 -0.24 8.84 -1.81
CA GLY A 135 0.60 9.10 -0.63
C GLY A 135 0.19 8.44 0.69
N GLN A 136 -0.86 7.62 0.68
CA GLN A 136 -1.38 6.87 1.82
C GLN A 136 -0.48 5.65 2.07
N PHE A 137 0.72 5.94 2.55
CA PHE A 137 1.77 4.95 2.70
C PHE A 137 1.48 3.81 3.69
N PRO A 138 0.80 4.03 4.84
CA PRO A 138 0.41 2.92 5.72
C PRO A 138 -0.46 1.87 5.01
N GLU A 139 -1.47 2.33 4.26
CA GLU A 139 -2.37 1.47 3.49
C GLU A 139 -1.64 0.80 2.34
N ALA A 140 -0.79 1.54 1.62
CA ALA A 140 0.06 0.98 0.58
C ALA A 140 0.95 -0.15 1.12
N MET A 141 1.63 0.08 2.24
CA MET A 141 2.50 -0.91 2.89
C MET A 141 1.71 -2.17 3.27
N SER A 142 0.50 -2.02 3.79
CA SER A 142 -0.38 -3.14 4.13
C SER A 142 -0.67 -4.04 2.92
N TYR A 143 -1.02 -3.46 1.76
CA TYR A 143 -1.29 -4.27 0.56
C TYR A 143 -0.02 -4.85 -0.08
N LEU A 144 1.09 -4.12 -0.07
CA LEU A 144 2.36 -4.63 -0.59
C LEU A 144 2.93 -5.77 0.26
N LYS A 145 2.75 -5.74 1.59
CA LYS A 145 3.11 -6.88 2.45
C LYS A 145 2.31 -8.12 2.11
N LYS A 146 0.98 -7.99 1.95
CA LYS A 146 0.12 -9.09 1.48
C LYS A 146 0.59 -9.66 0.14
N ARG A 147 0.98 -8.79 -0.80
CA ARG A 147 1.57 -9.22 -2.09
C ARG A 147 2.78 -10.14 -1.88
N THR A 148 3.73 -9.75 -1.04
CA THR A 148 4.95 -10.54 -0.78
C THR A 148 4.73 -11.74 0.13
N GLU A 149 3.66 -11.76 0.93
CA GLU A 149 3.25 -12.93 1.73
C GLU A 149 2.66 -14.02 0.81
N ASP A 150 1.80 -13.63 -0.13
CA ASP A 150 1.16 -14.56 -1.07
C ASP A 150 2.09 -14.98 -2.23
N ASP A 151 2.97 -14.08 -2.68
CA ASP A 151 3.94 -14.32 -3.76
C ASP A 151 5.37 -13.93 -3.32
N PRO A 152 6.00 -14.74 -2.44
CA PRO A 152 7.30 -14.43 -1.87
C PRO A 152 8.45 -14.48 -2.87
N LYS A 153 8.24 -15.07 -4.06
CA LYS A 153 9.23 -15.13 -5.15
C LYS A 153 9.10 -13.97 -6.14
N ASN A 154 8.21 -13.01 -5.89
CA ASN A 154 8.02 -11.85 -6.73
C ASN A 154 9.10 -10.79 -6.49
N ALA A 155 10.12 -10.73 -7.35
CA ALA A 155 11.17 -9.72 -7.24
C ALA A 155 10.63 -8.28 -7.29
N GLU A 156 9.61 -8.01 -8.12
CA GLU A 156 8.99 -6.69 -8.24
C GLU A 156 8.19 -6.30 -6.99
N GLY A 157 7.53 -7.26 -6.33
CA GLY A 157 6.81 -7.04 -5.07
C GLY A 157 7.75 -6.55 -3.97
N HIS A 158 8.88 -7.26 -3.79
CA HIS A 158 9.93 -6.85 -2.86
C HIS A 158 10.58 -5.51 -3.24
N TYR A 159 10.81 -5.28 -4.53
CA TYR A 159 11.30 -4.00 -5.03
C TYR A 159 10.35 -2.85 -4.69
N THR A 160 9.05 -3.03 -4.87
CA THR A 160 8.04 -1.99 -4.62
C THR A 160 7.97 -1.60 -3.14
N ILE A 161 8.14 -2.56 -2.22
CA ILE A 161 8.30 -2.27 -0.78
C ILE A 161 9.55 -1.41 -0.54
N GLY A 162 10.68 -1.77 -1.15
CA GLY A 162 11.91 -0.97 -1.05
C GLY A 162 11.78 0.46 -1.57
N VAL A 163 11.05 0.65 -2.68
CA VAL A 163 10.73 1.98 -3.23
C VAL A 163 9.85 2.77 -2.27
N LEU A 164 8.84 2.13 -1.69
CA LEU A 164 7.96 2.75 -0.70
C LEU A 164 8.76 3.19 0.53
N ASP A 165 9.58 2.30 1.10
CA ASP A 165 10.42 2.57 2.26
C ASP A 165 11.43 3.69 2.02
N TRP A 166 12.03 3.75 0.83
CA TRP A 166 12.83 4.90 0.43
C TRP A 166 12.02 6.20 0.42
N GLY A 167 10.78 6.15 -0.10
CA GLY A 167 9.84 7.27 -0.04
C GLY A 167 9.54 7.73 1.40
N LEU A 168 9.55 6.80 2.36
CA LEU A 168 9.32 7.10 3.78
C LEU A 168 10.53 7.76 4.46
N CYS A 169 11.74 7.57 3.96
CA CYS A 169 12.92 8.20 4.57
C CYS A 169 13.38 9.49 3.89
N PHE A 170 13.22 9.60 2.57
CA PHE A 170 13.78 10.70 1.77
C PHE A 170 12.99 12.02 1.85
N ASP A 171 11.66 11.98 2.04
CA ASP A 171 10.84 13.20 2.04
C ASP A 171 9.91 13.31 3.27
N ASN A 172 10.41 14.02 4.29
CA ASN A 172 9.66 14.33 5.52
C ASN A 172 8.28 14.98 5.27
N LYS A 173 8.09 15.70 4.16
CA LYS A 173 6.82 16.39 3.83
C LYS A 173 5.78 15.44 3.25
N LYS A 174 6.21 14.31 2.69
CA LYS A 174 5.31 13.24 2.22
C LYS A 174 4.92 12.27 3.33
N LEU A 175 5.56 12.32 4.51
CA LEU A 175 5.22 11.52 5.69
C LEU A 175 3.94 12.00 6.38
N TYR A 176 2.96 12.41 5.61
CA TYR A 176 1.84 13.15 6.14
C TYR A 176 0.94 12.27 7.02
N ASN A 177 1.00 10.93 6.89
CA ASN A 177 0.27 10.00 7.75
C ASN A 177 1.11 8.81 8.26
N LEU A 178 2.44 8.83 8.23
CA LEU A 178 3.21 7.65 8.67
C LEU A 178 3.18 7.40 10.18
N LEU A 179 2.95 8.45 10.96
CA LEU A 179 2.76 8.31 12.40
C LEU A 179 1.43 7.61 12.74
N SER A 180 0.55 7.35 11.76
CA SER A 180 -0.64 6.51 11.93
C SER A 180 -0.44 5.04 11.53
N ILE A 181 0.82 4.61 11.26
CA ILE A 181 1.11 3.17 11.17
C ILE A 181 0.95 2.58 12.57
N LYS A 182 -0.27 2.10 12.86
CA LYS A 182 -0.68 1.56 14.15
C LYS A 182 0.36 0.58 14.71
N ASN A 183 0.76 -0.41 13.91
CA ASN A 183 1.73 -1.42 14.32
C ASN A 183 3.11 -0.82 14.64
N PHE A 184 3.55 0.22 13.93
CA PHE A 184 4.83 0.87 14.19
C PHE A 184 4.82 1.59 15.53
N ILE A 185 3.79 2.38 15.81
CA ILE A 185 3.65 3.08 17.09
C ILE A 185 3.48 2.09 18.25
N GLU A 186 2.72 1.01 18.05
CA GLU A 186 2.59 -0.07 19.03
C GLU A 186 3.94 -0.74 19.30
N ASN A 187 4.73 -1.04 18.26
CA ASN A 187 6.07 -1.59 18.41
C ASN A 187 6.99 -0.64 19.19
N LEU A 188 7.02 0.65 18.84
CA LEU A 188 7.79 1.67 19.57
C LEU A 188 7.40 1.79 21.03
N LYS A 189 6.11 1.62 21.34
CA LYS A 189 5.59 1.65 22.70
C LYS A 189 6.01 0.42 23.51
N SER A 190 6.04 -0.74 22.86
CA SER A 190 6.36 -2.03 23.49
C SER A 190 7.85 -2.27 23.74
N ASP A 191 8.74 -1.60 23.00
CA ASP A 191 10.19 -1.72 23.17
C ASP A 191 10.72 -0.70 24.19
N GLU A 192 11.23 -1.21 25.32
CA GLU A 192 11.79 -0.38 26.39
C GLU A 192 12.98 0.48 25.93
N ASN A 193 13.74 0.01 24.94
CA ASN A 193 14.89 0.75 24.42
C ASN A 193 14.44 1.95 23.60
N THR A 194 13.44 1.81 22.74
CA THR A 194 12.87 2.93 21.97
C THR A 194 12.19 3.94 22.89
N VAL A 195 11.47 3.47 23.91
CA VAL A 195 10.88 4.35 24.94
C VAL A 195 11.98 5.13 25.67
N ALA A 196 13.06 4.47 26.08
CA ALA A 196 14.19 5.11 26.74
C ALA A 196 14.91 6.11 25.81
N GLU A 197 15.05 5.80 24.52
CA GLU A 197 15.65 6.70 23.53
C GLU A 197 14.81 7.96 23.33
N ILE A 198 13.49 7.81 23.13
CA ILE A 198 12.57 8.94 22.97
C ILE A 198 12.58 9.79 24.25
N SER A 199 12.51 9.17 25.43
CA SER A 199 12.60 9.85 26.73
C SER A 199 13.89 10.67 26.84
N LYS A 200 15.05 10.05 26.55
CA LYS A 200 16.36 10.72 26.59
C LYS A 200 16.45 11.89 25.61
N LYS A 201 16.01 11.71 24.36
CA LYS A 201 16.07 12.76 23.33
C LYS A 201 15.11 13.91 23.60
N SER A 202 13.93 13.62 24.11
CA SER A 202 12.86 14.60 24.36
C SER A 202 12.98 15.31 25.71
N GLY A 203 13.60 14.69 26.71
CA GLY A 203 13.58 15.15 28.10
C GLY A 203 12.29 14.77 28.84
N LEU A 204 11.40 14.01 28.21
CA LEU A 204 10.18 13.51 28.83
C LEU A 204 10.48 12.32 29.73
N SER A 205 9.69 12.15 30.78
CA SER A 205 9.78 10.97 31.63
C SER A 205 9.38 9.70 30.88
N LYS A 206 10.00 8.56 31.21
CA LYS A 206 9.74 7.28 30.54
C LYS A 206 8.28 6.85 30.58
N ASN A 207 7.55 7.18 31.64
CA ASN A 207 6.11 6.88 31.78
C ASN A 207 5.20 7.76 30.91
N LEU A 208 5.68 8.90 30.43
CA LEU A 208 4.92 9.83 29.60
C LEU A 208 5.04 9.52 28.10
N VAL A 209 6.15 8.90 27.69
CA VAL A 209 6.39 8.50 26.29
C VAL A 209 5.30 7.56 25.75
N PRO A 210 4.92 6.46 26.44
CA PRO A 210 3.81 5.61 26.01
C PRO A 210 2.47 6.35 25.86
N GLN A 211 2.18 7.29 26.76
CA GLN A 211 0.93 8.06 26.72
C GLN A 211 0.87 8.98 25.49
N ILE A 212 2.01 9.59 25.13
CA ILE A 212 2.14 10.36 23.90
C ILE A 212 1.95 9.48 22.67
N LEU A 213 2.59 8.31 22.62
CA LEU A 213 2.44 7.37 21.52
C LEU A 213 0.99 6.92 21.35
N ASP A 214 0.30 6.63 22.46
CA ASP A 214 -1.13 6.30 22.45
C ASP A 214 -1.98 7.50 21.97
N GLY A 215 -1.66 8.72 22.39
CA GLY A 215 -2.34 9.94 21.93
C GLY A 215 -2.19 10.18 20.42
N ILE A 216 -1.05 9.82 19.82
CA ILE A 216 -0.83 9.90 18.37
C ILE A 216 -1.68 8.85 17.61
N ASN A 217 -1.78 7.65 18.18
CA ASN A 217 -2.38 6.49 17.53
C ASN A 217 -3.91 6.42 17.69
N ALA A 218 -4.45 6.79 18.86
CA ALA A 218 -5.83 6.47 19.26
C ALA A 218 -6.90 7.41 18.68
N VAL A 219 -6.51 8.52 18.08
CA VAL A 219 -7.42 9.59 17.68
C VAL A 219 -7.64 9.53 16.19
N ASP A 220 -8.87 9.53 15.69
CA ASP A 220 -9.12 9.60 14.25
C ASP A 220 -8.61 10.94 13.66
N ASP A 221 -8.35 10.98 12.35
CA ASP A 221 -7.76 12.15 11.70
C ASP A 221 -8.62 13.42 11.89
N ALA A 222 -9.95 13.31 11.90
CA ALA A 222 -10.84 14.46 12.09
C ALA A 222 -10.74 15.01 13.51
N THR A 223 -10.79 14.15 14.53
CA THR A 223 -10.60 14.56 15.93
C THR A 223 -9.20 15.16 16.15
N PHE A 224 -8.18 14.58 15.53
CA PHE A 224 -6.80 15.08 15.62
C PHE A 224 -6.68 16.49 15.02
N LEU A 225 -7.14 16.67 13.78
CA LEU A 225 -7.06 17.96 13.07
C LEU A 225 -7.96 19.03 13.72
N GLY A 226 -9.10 18.63 14.28
CA GLY A 226 -10.03 19.51 14.99
C GLY A 226 -9.46 20.15 16.26
N LYS A 227 -8.38 19.57 16.84
CA LYS A 227 -7.68 20.14 18.01
C LYS A 227 -6.61 21.17 17.63
N LEU A 228 -6.23 21.28 16.36
CA LEU A 228 -5.18 22.18 15.90
C LEU A 228 -5.70 23.61 15.72
N ASP A 229 -4.79 24.58 15.77
CA ASP A 229 -5.13 25.98 15.51
C ASP A 229 -5.46 26.19 14.02
N LYS A 230 -6.73 26.47 13.72
CA LYS A 230 -7.19 26.73 12.36
C LYS A 230 -6.50 27.93 11.71
N LYS A 231 -6.03 28.92 12.49
CA LYS A 231 -5.29 30.08 11.96
C LYS A 231 -3.89 29.67 11.49
N ASP A 232 -3.21 28.81 12.25
CA ASP A 232 -1.92 28.22 11.84
C ASP A 232 -2.09 27.38 10.56
N LEU A 233 -3.08 26.48 10.54
CA LEU A 233 -3.36 25.65 9.37
C LEU A 233 -3.69 26.51 8.14
N MET A 234 -4.52 27.55 8.28
CA MET A 234 -4.81 28.50 7.20
C MET A 234 -3.55 29.17 6.68
N SER A 235 -2.68 29.67 7.57
CA SER A 235 -1.43 30.31 7.17
C SER A 235 -0.55 29.38 6.34
N ARG A 236 -0.42 28.12 6.76
CA ARG A 236 0.37 27.10 6.07
C ARG A 236 -0.25 26.66 4.74
N LEU A 237 -1.58 26.56 4.66
CA LEU A 237 -2.27 26.30 3.40
C LEU A 237 -2.02 27.42 2.38
N LEU A 238 -2.01 28.68 2.81
CA LEU A 238 -1.76 29.83 1.94
C LEU A 238 -0.29 29.96 1.48
N GLN A 239 0.65 29.27 2.13
CA GLN A 239 2.05 29.19 1.68
C GLN A 239 2.24 28.20 0.51
N ILE A 240 1.24 27.36 0.23
CA ILE A 240 1.30 26.43 -0.89
C ILE A 240 1.22 27.21 -2.21
N PRO A 241 2.14 27.00 -3.16
CA PRO A 241 2.13 27.70 -4.43
C PRO A 241 0.78 27.57 -5.15
N LYS A 242 0.23 28.70 -5.61
CA LYS A 242 -1.07 28.79 -6.31
C LYS A 242 -2.29 28.44 -5.45
N ALA A 243 -2.14 28.30 -4.13
CA ALA A 243 -3.27 28.12 -3.22
C ALA A 243 -4.17 29.36 -3.21
N LYS A 244 -5.47 29.17 -3.41
CA LYS A 244 -6.48 30.22 -3.25
C LYS A 244 -7.01 30.20 -1.82
N LYS A 245 -7.28 31.39 -1.28
CA LYS A 245 -7.87 31.53 0.06
C LYS A 245 -9.20 30.79 0.19
N GLU A 246 -10.06 30.88 -0.83
CA GLU A 246 -11.34 30.17 -0.85
C GLU A 246 -11.17 28.64 -0.81
N ASP A 247 -10.22 28.09 -1.57
CA ASP A 247 -9.94 26.64 -1.55
C ASP A 247 -9.40 26.22 -0.17
N ALA A 248 -8.54 27.03 0.45
CA ALA A 248 -8.01 26.76 1.79
C ALA A 248 -9.11 26.80 2.87
N GLU A 249 -10.06 27.74 2.76
CA GLU A 249 -11.24 27.81 3.65
C GLU A 249 -12.12 26.57 3.52
N LYS A 250 -12.41 26.12 2.29
CA LYS A 250 -13.14 24.87 2.02
C LYS A 250 -12.39 23.66 2.59
N ALA A 251 -11.08 23.59 2.41
CA ALA A 251 -10.26 22.51 2.94
C ALA A 251 -10.30 22.43 4.48
N LEU A 252 -10.33 23.57 5.18
CA LEU A 252 -10.49 23.61 6.63
C LEU A 252 -11.90 23.28 7.13
N GLN A 253 -12.91 23.30 6.28
CA GLN A 253 -14.24 22.79 6.66
C GLN A 253 -14.23 21.26 6.69
N CYS A 254 -13.49 20.63 5.77
CA CYS A 254 -13.36 19.18 5.67
C CYS A 254 -12.75 18.50 6.91
N ILE A 255 -11.91 19.19 7.70
CA ILE A 255 -11.33 18.60 8.91
C ILE A 255 -12.33 18.47 10.09
N SER A 256 -13.49 19.13 10.00
CA SER A 256 -14.45 19.22 11.12
C SER A 256 -15.75 18.47 10.90
N GLN A 257 -15.97 17.90 9.71
CA GLN A 257 -17.32 17.54 9.26
C GLN A 257 -17.53 16.04 8.96
N THR A 258 -16.50 15.19 8.90
CA THR A 258 -16.70 13.87 8.26
C THR A 258 -15.84 12.73 8.81
N ASN A 259 -16.41 11.52 8.85
CA ASN A 259 -15.70 10.22 8.89
C ASN A 259 -15.07 9.85 7.53
N GLU A 260 -14.88 10.82 6.65
CA GLU A 260 -14.42 10.65 5.27
C GLU A 260 -12.99 11.17 5.10
N ASP A 261 -12.22 10.55 4.20
CA ASP A 261 -10.89 11.03 3.80
C ASP A 261 -10.94 12.51 3.37
N VAL A 262 -10.06 13.33 3.95
CA VAL A 262 -10.03 14.79 3.77
C VAL A 262 -9.91 15.19 2.30
N VAL A 263 -9.19 14.41 1.49
CA VAL A 263 -9.07 14.65 0.03
C VAL A 263 -10.41 14.47 -0.68
N SER A 264 -11.16 13.43 -0.33
CA SER A 264 -12.47 13.16 -0.94
C SER A 264 -13.46 14.29 -0.62
N CYS A 265 -13.45 14.81 0.61
CA CYS A 265 -14.22 16.00 0.96
C CYS A 265 -13.79 17.24 0.16
N MET A 266 -12.47 17.49 0.02
CA MET A 266 -11.95 18.63 -0.75
C MET A 266 -12.36 18.57 -2.24
N LEU A 267 -12.32 17.39 -2.84
CA LEU A 267 -12.75 17.17 -4.22
C LEU A 267 -14.25 17.48 -4.40
N ARG A 268 -15.11 17.02 -3.48
CA ARG A 268 -16.54 17.37 -3.49
C ARG A 268 -16.81 18.87 -3.29
N ALA A 269 -15.95 19.54 -2.52
CA ALA A 269 -15.99 20.99 -2.37
C ALA A 269 -15.50 21.76 -3.62
N GLY A 270 -15.12 21.06 -4.69
CA GLY A 270 -14.68 21.64 -5.97
C GLY A 270 -13.20 22.00 -6.02
N ILE A 271 -12.40 21.56 -5.04
CA ILE A 271 -10.94 21.76 -5.05
C ILE A 271 -10.34 20.77 -6.04
N LYS A 272 -9.46 21.25 -6.92
CA LYS A 272 -8.76 20.40 -7.90
C LYS A 272 -7.89 19.35 -7.20
N LEU A 273 -7.78 18.15 -7.78
CA LEU A 273 -7.00 17.04 -7.21
C LEU A 273 -5.57 17.42 -6.82
N ASP A 274 -4.85 18.15 -7.67
CA ASP A 274 -3.47 18.56 -7.36
C ASP A 274 -3.40 19.48 -6.14
N ASN A 275 -4.33 20.44 -6.01
CA ASN A 275 -4.44 21.32 -4.84
C ASN A 275 -4.85 20.51 -3.60
N ALA A 276 -5.80 19.58 -3.74
CA ALA A 276 -6.25 18.72 -2.65
C ALA A 276 -5.09 17.84 -2.12
N LYS A 277 -4.28 17.25 -3.01
CA LYS A 277 -3.08 16.47 -2.64
C LYS A 277 -2.06 17.33 -1.90
N GLN A 278 -1.83 18.56 -2.35
CA GLN A 278 -0.94 19.50 -1.67
C GLN A 278 -1.49 19.92 -0.30
N PHE A 279 -2.78 20.25 -0.20
CA PHE A 279 -3.43 20.64 1.04
C PHE A 279 -3.43 19.53 2.08
N ARG A 280 -3.56 18.27 1.67
CA ARG A 280 -3.43 17.13 2.59
C ARG A 280 -2.06 17.08 3.27
N THR A 281 -0.99 17.54 2.62
CA THR A 281 0.34 17.60 3.29
C THR A 281 0.33 18.50 4.54
N VAL A 282 -0.61 19.47 4.59
CA VAL A 282 -0.87 20.32 5.76
C VAL A 282 -1.99 19.75 6.63
N LEU A 283 -3.04 19.18 6.04
CA LEU A 283 -4.23 18.66 6.72
C LEU A 283 -4.16 17.15 6.94
N SER A 284 -3.24 16.74 7.81
CA SER A 284 -2.90 15.34 8.07
C SER A 284 -2.15 15.16 9.38
N LYS A 285 -1.85 13.93 9.78
CA LYS A 285 -0.99 13.62 10.95
C LYS A 285 0.51 13.74 10.62
N ASN A 286 0.88 14.78 9.90
CA ASN A 286 2.28 15.06 9.59
C ASN A 286 3.06 15.43 10.87
N PRO A 287 4.39 15.29 10.89
CA PRO A 287 5.20 15.55 12.08
C PRO A 287 4.93 16.92 12.71
N GLU A 288 4.76 17.97 11.91
CA GLU A 288 4.51 19.33 12.44
C GLU A 288 3.18 19.42 13.19
N ASN A 289 2.13 18.83 12.63
CA ASN A 289 0.83 18.77 13.29
C ASN A 289 0.88 17.91 14.55
N VAL A 290 1.64 16.81 14.55
CA VAL A 290 1.78 15.98 15.75
C VAL A 290 2.48 16.75 16.87
N LYS A 291 3.52 17.53 16.57
CA LYS A 291 4.18 18.40 17.57
C LYS A 291 3.18 19.37 18.21
N ASN A 292 2.38 20.04 17.38
CA ASN A 292 1.37 20.99 17.85
C ASN A 292 0.27 20.29 18.65
N TYR A 293 -0.18 19.13 18.19
CA TYR A 293 -1.20 18.33 18.88
C TYR A 293 -0.73 17.91 20.27
N LEU A 294 0.49 17.37 20.40
CA LEU A 294 1.03 16.93 21.69
C LEU A 294 1.16 18.08 22.68
N PHE A 295 1.63 19.24 22.21
CA PHE A 295 1.72 20.45 23.02
C PHE A 295 0.34 20.94 23.50
N LEU A 296 -0.70 20.85 22.66
CA LEU A 296 -2.04 21.31 22.99
C LEU A 296 -2.82 20.34 23.90
N THR A 297 -2.50 19.05 23.84
CA THR A 297 -3.30 18.00 24.51
C THR A 297 -2.66 17.45 25.77
N SER A 298 -1.34 17.62 25.97
CA SER A 298 -0.65 17.17 27.17
C SER A 298 -0.06 18.33 27.96
N LYS A 299 -0.64 18.61 29.14
CA LYS A 299 -0.21 19.70 30.04
C LYS A 299 1.23 19.57 30.52
N GLU A 300 1.76 18.35 30.54
CA GLU A 300 3.11 18.04 31.00
C GLU A 300 4.16 18.13 29.87
N VAL A 301 3.72 18.32 28.62
CA VAL A 301 4.60 18.33 27.45
C VAL A 301 4.80 19.77 26.97
N SER A 302 6.00 20.32 27.22
CA SER A 302 6.38 21.61 26.66
C SER A 302 6.60 21.52 25.13
N LYS A 303 6.41 22.63 24.42
CA LYS A 303 6.62 22.70 22.96
C LYS A 303 7.99 22.16 22.50
N PRO A 304 9.13 22.50 23.15
CA PRO A 304 10.43 21.93 22.78
C PRO A 304 10.52 20.42 23.02
N SER A 305 9.84 19.90 24.05
CA SER A 305 9.85 18.45 24.35
C SER A 305 9.00 17.68 23.35
N ALA A 306 7.84 18.22 22.94
CA ALA A 306 7.02 17.68 21.85
C ALA A 306 7.82 17.61 20.55
N GLU A 307 8.52 18.69 20.19
CA GLU A 307 9.35 18.74 18.99
C GLU A 307 10.45 17.68 19.00
N LYS A 308 11.20 17.58 20.09
CA LYS A 308 12.26 16.57 20.24
C LYS A 308 11.70 15.15 20.25
N ALA A 309 10.55 14.91 20.88
CA ALA A 309 9.89 13.61 20.89
C ALA A 309 9.47 13.18 19.48
N VAL A 310 8.78 14.05 18.74
CA VAL A 310 8.36 13.76 17.37
C VAL A 310 9.56 13.57 16.45
N ASN A 311 10.60 14.40 16.57
CA ASN A 311 11.83 14.22 15.79
C ASN A 311 12.52 12.88 16.11
N ALA A 312 12.52 12.44 17.38
CA ALA A 312 13.04 11.13 17.75
C ALA A 312 12.22 9.99 17.14
N ILE A 313 10.88 10.09 17.15
CA ILE A 313 9.98 9.11 16.53
C ILE A 313 10.20 9.05 15.01
N VAL A 314 10.36 10.21 14.35
CA VAL A 314 10.66 10.29 12.91
C VAL A 314 12.02 9.68 12.60
N ASP A 315 13.07 9.95 13.39
CA ASP A 315 14.38 9.32 13.22
C ASP A 315 14.30 7.79 13.35
N LEU A 316 13.53 7.28 14.34
CA LEU A 316 13.29 5.84 14.51
C LEU A 316 12.54 5.23 13.33
N LEU A 317 11.50 5.92 12.84
CA LEU A 317 10.74 5.50 11.66
C LEU A 317 11.63 5.41 10.42
N LYS A 318 12.49 6.42 10.20
CA LYS A 318 13.45 6.41 9.09
C LYS A 318 14.39 5.23 9.18
N ASN A 319 14.92 4.92 10.37
CA ASN A 319 15.79 3.77 10.56
C ASN A 319 15.07 2.44 10.26
N VAL A 320 13.82 2.30 10.69
CA VAL A 320 13.01 1.11 10.37
C VAL A 320 12.77 1.00 8.87
N ALA A 321 12.31 2.07 8.22
CA ALA A 321 12.09 2.09 6.76
C ALA A 321 13.38 1.78 5.98
N ILE A 322 14.51 2.36 6.37
CA ILE A 322 15.80 2.07 5.73
C ILE A 322 16.16 0.58 5.83
N ASN A 323 16.00 -0.02 7.01
CA ASN A 323 16.37 -1.41 7.22
C ASN A 323 15.40 -2.37 6.51
N ASP A 324 14.10 -2.13 6.59
CA ASP A 324 13.06 -2.93 5.93
C ASP A 324 13.18 -2.82 4.40
N GLY A 325 13.45 -1.61 3.90
CA GLY A 325 13.64 -1.34 2.48
C GLY A 325 14.90 -2.02 1.94
N LEU A 326 16.02 -1.96 2.65
CA LEU A 326 17.24 -2.66 2.27
C LEU A 326 17.03 -4.18 2.25
N LYS A 327 16.39 -4.75 3.28
CA LYS A 327 16.07 -6.18 3.33
C LYS A 327 15.19 -6.63 2.15
N SER A 328 14.18 -5.83 1.82
CA SER A 328 13.28 -6.11 0.70
C SER A 328 14.03 -6.03 -0.63
N LEU A 329 14.85 -4.99 -0.84
CA LEU A 329 15.64 -4.85 -2.07
C LEU A 329 16.73 -5.91 -2.21
N ASP A 330 17.35 -6.35 -1.11
CA ASP A 330 18.27 -7.47 -1.12
C ASP A 330 17.56 -8.73 -1.61
N THR A 331 16.36 -9.00 -1.11
CA THR A 331 15.52 -10.11 -1.58
C THR A 331 15.18 -9.95 -3.07
N ALA A 332 14.80 -8.75 -3.52
CA ALA A 332 14.50 -8.46 -4.92
C ALA A 332 15.70 -8.73 -5.85
N THR A 333 16.92 -8.33 -5.44
CA THR A 333 18.14 -8.52 -6.23
C THR A 333 18.68 -9.94 -6.19
N GLN A 334 18.32 -10.73 -5.18
CA GLN A 334 18.57 -12.18 -5.13
C GLN A 334 17.62 -12.95 -6.06
N LEU A 335 16.34 -12.56 -6.10
CA LEU A 335 15.33 -13.16 -6.98
C LEU A 335 15.55 -12.78 -8.45
N ASN A 336 15.97 -11.54 -8.71
CA ASN A 336 16.33 -11.06 -10.04
C ASN A 336 17.73 -10.41 -10.01
N THR A 337 18.73 -11.15 -10.49
CA THR A 337 20.12 -10.68 -10.50
C THR A 337 20.41 -9.57 -11.51
N SER A 338 19.51 -9.35 -12.47
CA SER A 338 19.60 -8.32 -13.51
C SER A 338 18.62 -7.18 -13.25
N TYR A 339 18.65 -6.62 -12.03
CA TYR A 339 17.72 -5.58 -11.58
C TYR A 339 18.43 -4.26 -11.22
N PRO A 340 18.83 -3.44 -12.21
CA PRO A 340 19.61 -2.23 -11.95
C PRO A 340 18.86 -1.22 -11.07
N ASP A 341 17.55 -1.09 -11.20
CA ASP A 341 16.77 -0.13 -10.43
C ASP A 341 16.72 -0.49 -8.94
N ALA A 342 16.60 -1.78 -8.60
CA ALA A 342 16.68 -2.22 -7.21
C ALA A 342 18.02 -1.84 -6.57
N HIS A 343 19.14 -2.01 -7.30
CA HIS A 343 20.45 -1.55 -6.83
C HIS A 343 20.52 -0.03 -6.65
N ASN A 344 19.89 0.77 -7.51
CA ASN A 344 19.84 2.22 -7.31
C ASN A 344 19.06 2.60 -6.05
N TYR A 345 17.94 1.94 -5.74
CA TYR A 345 17.22 2.19 -4.49
C TYR A 345 18.02 1.76 -3.26
N ILE A 346 18.80 0.66 -3.34
CA ILE A 346 19.74 0.28 -2.28
C ILE A 346 20.76 1.41 -2.03
N VAL A 347 21.34 1.97 -3.10
CA VAL A 347 22.27 3.10 -3.00
C VAL A 347 21.61 4.29 -2.30
N LEU A 348 20.38 4.63 -2.68
CA LEU A 348 19.65 5.75 -2.09
C LEU A 348 19.33 5.53 -0.60
N LEU A 349 18.97 4.31 -0.20
CA LEU A 349 18.76 3.96 1.20
C LEU A 349 20.05 4.01 2.02
N TYR A 350 21.17 3.54 1.47
CA TYR A 350 22.47 3.69 2.12
C TYR A 350 22.87 5.15 2.28
N VAL A 351 22.56 6.01 1.30
CA VAL A 351 22.78 7.46 1.42
C VAL A 351 22.03 8.04 2.61
N GLU A 352 20.76 7.67 2.83
CA GLU A 352 20.01 8.10 4.02
C GLU A 352 20.60 7.48 5.31
N LYS A 353 21.00 6.20 5.27
CA LYS A 353 21.66 5.52 6.40
C LYS A 353 22.94 6.22 6.84
N ILE A 354 23.75 6.69 5.89
CA ILE A 354 25.01 7.42 6.13
C ILE A 354 24.76 8.78 6.81
N LYS A 355 23.67 9.48 6.43
CA LYS A 355 23.30 10.75 7.07
C LYS A 355 22.89 10.58 8.53
N LEU A 356 22.26 9.47 8.87
CA LEU A 356 21.79 9.15 10.22
C LEU A 356 22.87 8.52 11.11
N GLU A 357 23.85 7.85 10.51
CA GLU A 357 24.96 7.23 11.23
C GLU A 357 25.92 8.27 11.81
N THR A 358 26.37 8.01 13.03
CA THR A 358 27.30 8.89 13.77
C THR A 358 28.71 8.29 13.87
N ASP A 359 28.83 6.97 13.79
CA ASP A 359 30.11 6.28 13.75
C ASP A 359 30.75 6.42 12.36
N ARG A 360 31.90 7.10 12.31
CA ARG A 360 32.67 7.33 11.08
C ARG A 360 33.09 6.02 10.39
N LYS A 361 33.41 4.97 11.14
CA LYS A 361 33.81 3.69 10.57
C LYS A 361 32.62 3.02 9.88
N LYS A 362 31.45 3.03 10.51
CA LYS A 362 30.21 2.52 9.90
C LYS A 362 29.81 3.33 8.67
N GLN A 363 29.98 4.65 8.70
CA GLN A 363 29.78 5.48 7.50
C GLN A 363 30.68 5.03 6.35
N ASP A 364 31.97 4.78 6.61
CA ASP A 364 32.91 4.30 5.58
C ASP A 364 32.48 2.93 5.02
N GLU A 365 32.01 2.01 5.87
CA GLU A 365 31.47 0.71 5.45
C GLU A 365 30.21 0.86 4.57
N TYR A 366 29.28 1.73 4.96
CA TYR A 366 28.07 1.99 4.20
C TYR A 366 28.37 2.68 2.86
N ILE A 367 29.33 3.58 2.81
CA ILE A 367 29.78 4.23 1.57
C ILE A 367 30.38 3.20 0.62
N LYS A 368 31.22 2.30 1.14
CA LYS A 368 31.76 1.20 0.35
C LYS A 368 30.65 0.34 -0.25
N THR A 369 29.70 -0.07 0.59
CA THR A 369 28.55 -0.90 0.16
C THR A 369 27.69 -0.18 -0.89
N ALA A 370 27.37 1.10 -0.68
CA ALA A 370 26.64 1.91 -1.64
C ALA A 370 27.39 2.03 -2.98
N SER A 371 28.70 2.24 -2.95
CA SER A 371 29.55 2.32 -4.14
C SER A 371 29.59 1.00 -4.92
N GLU A 372 29.59 -0.16 -4.25
CA GLU A 372 29.50 -1.48 -4.88
C GLU A 372 28.16 -1.66 -5.60
N HIS A 373 27.04 -1.31 -4.96
CA HIS A 373 25.72 -1.36 -5.60
C HIS A 373 25.59 -0.35 -6.75
N PHE A 374 26.17 0.84 -6.61
CA PHE A 374 26.21 1.84 -7.68
C PHE A 374 26.94 1.30 -8.91
N ALA A 375 28.13 0.71 -8.72
CA ALA A 375 28.89 0.10 -9.80
C ALA A 375 28.11 -1.03 -10.48
N LYS A 376 27.47 -1.89 -9.69
CA LYS A 376 26.63 -2.99 -10.18
C LYS A 376 25.43 -2.47 -10.99
N ALA A 377 24.74 -1.43 -10.50
CA ALA A 377 23.65 -0.80 -11.23
C ALA A 377 24.13 -0.20 -12.57
N SER A 378 25.28 0.50 -12.57
CA SER A 378 25.86 1.08 -13.78
C SER A 378 26.20 -0.01 -14.82
N LYS A 379 26.83 -1.11 -14.39
CA LYS A 379 27.17 -2.25 -15.26
C LYS A 379 25.94 -2.99 -15.80
N LEU A 380 24.91 -3.18 -14.98
CA LEU A 380 23.67 -3.84 -15.42
C LEU A 380 22.90 -3.01 -16.44
N ARG A 381 22.96 -1.67 -16.36
CA ARG A 381 22.31 -0.76 -17.34
C ARG A 381 23.06 -0.70 -18.67
N ASP A 382 24.38 -0.74 -18.62
CA ASP A 382 25.24 -0.74 -19.79
C ASP A 382 26.36 -1.77 -19.62
N PRO A 383 26.13 -3.04 -20.03
CA PRO A 383 27.13 -4.10 -19.93
C PRO A 383 28.42 -3.82 -20.71
N ALA A 384 28.34 -3.00 -21.76
CA ALA A 384 29.47 -2.60 -22.58
C ALA A 384 30.27 -1.45 -21.98
N LYS A 385 29.75 -0.79 -20.93
CA LYS A 385 30.45 0.31 -20.26
C LYS A 385 31.81 -0.16 -19.74
N PRO A 386 32.92 0.53 -20.08
CA PRO A 386 34.24 0.19 -19.59
C PRO A 386 34.35 0.36 -18.08
N ASP A 387 35.03 -0.57 -17.40
CA ASP A 387 35.17 -0.55 -15.95
C ASP A 387 35.90 0.71 -15.44
N LYS A 388 36.79 1.29 -16.27
CA LYS A 388 37.42 2.58 -15.98
C LYS A 388 36.39 3.70 -15.80
N VAL A 389 35.38 3.78 -16.67
CA VAL A 389 34.32 4.79 -16.60
C VAL A 389 33.46 4.57 -15.37
N ILE A 390 33.10 3.31 -15.07
CA ILE A 390 32.34 2.96 -13.85
C ILE A 390 33.13 3.37 -12.60
N ASN A 391 34.44 3.11 -12.56
CA ASN A 391 35.28 3.50 -11.44
C ASN A 391 35.36 5.03 -11.26
N GLU A 392 35.40 5.80 -12.35
CA GLU A 392 35.35 7.27 -12.31
C GLU A 392 33.99 7.77 -11.77
N GLU A 393 32.87 7.17 -12.20
CA GLU A 393 31.53 7.47 -11.68
C GLU A 393 31.44 7.15 -10.17
N VAL A 394 31.94 6.00 -9.74
CA VAL A 394 31.99 5.58 -8.32
C VAL A 394 32.82 6.53 -7.48
N GLN A 395 33.96 7.01 -7.97
CA GLN A 395 34.77 8.00 -7.28
C GLN A 395 34.03 9.33 -7.13
N SER A 396 33.33 9.78 -8.17
CA SER A 396 32.51 11.00 -8.13
C SER A 396 31.35 10.87 -7.13
N PHE A 397 30.67 9.73 -7.15
CA PHE A 397 29.62 9.38 -6.17
C PHE A 397 30.16 9.40 -4.75
N THR A 398 31.26 8.69 -4.47
CA THR A 398 31.88 8.60 -3.14
C THR A 398 32.24 10.00 -2.61
N LYS A 399 32.87 10.85 -3.43
CA LYS A 399 33.19 12.25 -3.07
C LYS A 399 31.94 13.07 -2.76
N SER A 400 30.82 12.79 -3.41
CA SER A 400 29.55 13.49 -3.18
C SER A 400 28.90 13.04 -1.87
N VAL A 401 28.91 11.73 -1.59
CA VAL A 401 28.40 11.15 -0.35
C VAL A 401 29.23 11.56 0.86
N ASP A 402 30.55 11.68 0.71
CA ASP A 402 31.43 12.16 1.77
C ASP A 402 31.08 13.57 2.26
N LYS A 403 30.59 14.43 1.36
CA LYS A 403 30.19 15.81 1.67
C LYS A 403 28.89 15.92 2.47
N ILE A 404 28.09 14.85 2.54
CA ILE A 404 26.80 14.82 3.24
C ILE A 404 26.84 14.04 4.56
N ARG A 405 27.99 13.47 4.93
CA ARG A 405 28.18 12.80 6.22
C ARG A 405 27.78 13.72 7.38
N GLY A 406 26.88 13.24 8.24
CA GLY A 406 26.38 13.99 9.39
C GLY A 406 25.50 15.22 9.05
N LYS A 407 25.13 15.43 7.79
CA LYS A 407 24.12 16.43 7.41
C LYS A 407 22.75 15.78 7.45
N LYS A 408 22.02 15.98 8.54
CA LYS A 408 20.57 15.71 8.57
C LYS A 408 19.91 16.71 7.62
N GLY A 409 19.41 16.21 6.50
CA GLY A 409 18.73 16.99 5.46
C GLY A 409 17.39 17.56 5.93
#